data_AF-A0A1E5P050-F1
#
_entry.id   AF-A0A1E5P050-F1
#
_cell.length_a   1.000
_cell.length_b   1.000
_cell.length_c   1.000
_cell.angle_alpha   90.00
_cell.angle_beta   90.00
_cell.angle_gamma   90.00
#
_symmetry.space_group_name_H-M   'P 1'
#
loop_
_entity.id
_entity.type
_entity.pdbx_description
1 polymer ?
#
loop_
_entity_poly.entity_id
_entity_poly.type
_entity_poly.pdbx_seq_one_letter_code
_entity_poly.pdbx_strand_id
1 'polypeptide(L)'
;MDRFFAVPMVLLALTFPVFFFGEDKGRTAGWLLYGAGLALTVCGYVYCALTGKKASVGGASCAVGAVVIGLFAWYSFGGPW
;
A
#
# COMPACT_ATOMS: atom_id res chain seq x y z
N MET A 1 -10.59 8.86 -12.16
CA MET A 1 -9.91 7.58 -11.85
C MET A 1 -9.10 7.69 -10.58
N ASP A 2 -8.48 8.84 -10.31
CA ASP A 2 -7.53 9.05 -9.20
C ASP A 2 -8.13 8.88 -7.79
N ARG A 3 -9.44 9.16 -7.61
CA ARG A 3 -10.12 8.92 -6.32
C ARG A 3 -10.11 7.45 -5.87
N PHE A 4 -10.07 6.50 -6.81
CA PHE A 4 -9.99 5.07 -6.47
C PHE A 4 -8.61 4.69 -5.91
N PHE A 5 -7.56 5.41 -6.29
CA PHE A 5 -6.20 5.18 -5.80
C PHE A 5 -5.86 6.00 -4.56
N ALA A 6 -6.71 6.96 -4.16
CA ALA A 6 -6.53 7.72 -2.93
C ALA A 6 -6.63 6.83 -1.68
N VAL A 7 -7.60 5.90 -1.65
CA VAL A 7 -7.80 4.98 -0.52
C VAL A 7 -6.57 4.08 -0.28
N PRO A 8 -6.03 3.35 -1.27
CA PRO A 8 -4.82 2.58 -1.07
C PRO A 8 -3.60 3.44 -0.74
N MET A 9 -3.48 4.66 -1.30
CA MET A 9 -2.41 5.60 -0.93
C MET A 9 -2.45 5.97 0.55
N VAL A 10 -3.64 6.28 1.09
CA VAL A 10 -3.81 6.60 2.51
C VAL A 10 -3.49 5.39 3.38
N LEU A 11 -3.96 4.19 3.01
CA LEU A 11 -3.64 2.96 3.74
C LEU A 11 -2.13 2.68 3.77
N LEU A 12 -1.46 2.82 2.62
CA LEU A 12 0.00 2.68 2.53
C LEU A 12 0.72 3.75 3.34
N ALA A 13 0.27 5.00 3.33
CA ALA A 13 0.86 6.06 4.15
C ALA A 13 0.69 5.79 5.66
N LEU A 14 -0.43 5.19 6.07
CA LEU A 14 -0.72 4.82 7.46
C LEU A 14 0.10 3.62 7.97
N THR A 15 0.71 2.83 7.09
CA THR A 15 1.57 1.71 7.53
C THR A 15 2.76 2.19 8.35
N PHE A 16 3.43 3.25 7.90
CA PHE A 16 4.61 3.80 8.58
C PHE A 16 4.37 4.26 10.02
N PRO A 17 3.37 5.10 10.32
CA PRO A 17 3.07 5.46 11.70
C PRO A 17 2.66 4.25 12.53
N VAL A 18 1.98 3.26 11.95
CA VAL A 18 1.61 2.03 12.69
C VAL A 18 2.85 1.18 13.02
N PHE A 19 3.84 1.10 12.12
CA PHE A 19 5.12 0.46 12.41
C PHE A 19 5.92 1.20 13.49
N PHE A 20 5.93 2.54 13.46
CA PHE A 20 6.71 3.36 14.40
C PHE A 20 6.07 3.48 15.79
N PHE A 21 4.75 3.66 15.87
CA PHE A 21 4.04 3.94 17.12
C PHE A 21 3.40 2.70 17.76
N GLY A 22 3.35 1.56 17.07
CA GLY A 22 2.62 0.39 17.55
C GLY A 22 3.41 -0.56 18.47
N GLU A 23 4.66 -0.24 18.83
CA GLU A 23 5.54 -1.12 19.62
C GLU A 23 5.56 -2.56 19.05
N ASP A 24 5.63 -3.61 19.89
CA ASP A 24 5.69 -5.01 19.42
C ASP A 24 4.47 -5.45 18.58
N LYS A 25 3.31 -4.83 18.77
CA LYS A 25 2.07 -5.13 18.02
C LYS A 25 1.97 -4.34 16.70
N GLY A 26 2.75 -3.26 16.57
CA GLY A 26 2.79 -2.38 15.42
C GLY A 26 3.31 -3.07 14.17
N ARG A 27 4.19 -4.05 14.34
CA ARG A 27 4.75 -4.82 13.22
C ARG A 27 3.66 -5.59 12.47
N THR A 28 2.88 -6.41 13.17
CA THR A 28 1.81 -7.23 12.55
C THR A 28 0.69 -6.35 12.00
N ALA A 29 0.29 -5.31 12.74
CA ALA A 29 -0.73 -4.37 12.27
C ALA A 29 -0.26 -3.58 11.04
N GLY A 30 0.99 -3.14 11.02
CA GLY A 30 1.61 -2.42 9.90
C GLY A 30 1.66 -3.26 8.64
N TRP A 31 2.02 -4.55 8.76
CA TRP A 31 2.01 -5.48 7.64
C TRP A 31 0.60 -5.81 7.14
N LEU A 32 -0.40 -5.90 8.03
CA LEU A 32 -1.81 -6.07 7.64
C LEU A 32 -2.35 -4.85 6.86
N LEU A 33 -2.06 -3.64 7.34
CA LEU A 33 -2.40 -2.40 6.65
C LEU A 33 -1.72 -2.29 5.30
N TYR A 34 -0.45 -2.71 5.22
CA TYR A 34 0.33 -2.74 3.99
C TYR A 34 -0.30 -3.71 2.98
N GLY A 35 -0.61 -4.93 3.43
CA GLY A 35 -1.29 -5.93 2.62
C GLY A 35 -2.65 -5.45 2.10
N ALA A 36 -3.45 -4.79 2.94
CA ALA A 36 -4.74 -4.23 2.54
C ALA A 36 -4.59 -3.11 1.49
N GLY A 37 -3.65 -2.18 1.70
CA GLY A 37 -3.36 -1.11 0.73
C GLY A 37 -2.85 -1.65 -0.61
N LEU A 38 -2.01 -2.69 -0.57
CA LEU A 38 -1.47 -3.33 -1.77
C LEU A 38 -2.55 -4.11 -2.53
N ALA A 39 -3.39 -4.88 -1.83
CA ALA A 39 -4.52 -5.58 -2.43
C ALA A 39 -5.49 -4.63 -3.12
N LEU A 40 -5.83 -3.50 -2.48
CA LEU A 40 -6.67 -2.47 -3.08
C LEU A 40 -6.02 -1.80 -4.29
N THR A 41 -4.70 -1.59 -4.25
CA THR A 41 -3.94 -1.09 -5.41
C THR A 41 -4.07 -2.06 -6.58
N VAL A 42 -3.83 -3.36 -6.35
CA VAL A 42 -3.94 -4.41 -7.37
C VAL A 42 -5.38 -4.51 -7.91
N CYS A 43 -6.39 -4.50 -7.06
CA CYS A 43 -7.79 -4.46 -7.47
C CYS A 43 -8.12 -3.25 -8.35
N GLY A 44 -7.58 -2.07 -8.01
CA GLY A 44 -7.72 -0.87 -8.83
C GLY A 44 -7.11 -1.03 -10.23
N TYR A 45 -5.94 -1.67 -10.33
CA TYR A 45 -5.31 -1.99 -11.61
C TYR A 45 -6.10 -3.02 -12.42
N VAL A 46 -6.55 -4.09 -11.79
CA VAL A 46 -7.38 -5.12 -12.43
C VAL A 46 -8.67 -4.50 -12.95
N TYR A 47 -9.33 -3.64 -12.18
CA TYR A 47 -10.51 -2.90 -12.63
C TYR A 47 -10.22 -1.99 -13.83
N CYS A 48 -9.09 -1.29 -13.83
CA CYS A 48 -8.69 -0.47 -14.99
C CYS A 48 -8.45 -1.34 -16.24
N ALA A 49 -7.81 -2.50 -16.07
CA ALA A 49 -7.59 -3.45 -17.15
C ALA A 49 -8.91 -4.01 -17.71
N LEU A 50 -9.85 -4.41 -16.84
CA LEU A 50 -11.15 -4.94 -17.23
C LEU A 50 -12.05 -3.90 -17.91
N THR A 51 -11.94 -2.63 -17.52
CA THR A 51 -12.75 -1.55 -18.11
C THR A 51 -12.10 -0.90 -19.34
N GLY A 52 -10.94 -1.39 -19.78
CA GLY A 52 -10.21 -0.85 -20.93
C GLY A 52 -9.73 0.60 -20.72
N LYS A 53 -9.65 1.05 -19.46
CA LYS A 53 -9.28 2.42 -19.12
C LYS A 53 -7.81 2.45 -18.72
N LYS A 54 -7.08 3.46 -19.22
CA LYS A 54 -5.67 3.65 -18.85
C LYS A 54 -5.58 3.95 -17.35
N ALA A 55 -4.71 3.21 -16.65
CA ALA A 55 -4.33 3.55 -15.28
C ALA A 55 -3.72 4.97 -15.30
N SER A 56 -4.27 5.88 -14.49
CA SER A 56 -3.73 7.24 -14.40
C SER A 56 -2.38 7.25 -13.70
N VAL A 57 -1.70 8.39 -13.74
CA VAL A 57 -0.45 8.65 -13.00
C VAL A 57 -0.60 8.32 -11.50
N GLY A 58 -1.79 8.52 -10.93
CA GLY A 58 -2.09 8.20 -9.53
C GLY A 58 -2.07 6.69 -9.21
N GLY A 59 -2.39 5.83 -10.17
CA GLY A 59 -2.25 4.38 -9.99
C GLY A 59 -0.77 3.97 -9.97
N ALA A 60 0.00 4.48 -10.94
CA ALA A 60 1.43 4.22 -11.08
C ALA A 60 2.21 4.65 -9.83
N SER A 61 1.95 5.85 -9.31
CA SER A 61 2.59 6.33 -8.09
C SER A 61 2.22 5.48 -6.86
N CYS A 62 1.00 4.95 -6.79
CA CYS A 62 0.56 4.07 -5.70
C CYS A 62 1.28 2.72 -5.72
N ALA A 63 1.49 2.12 -6.90
CA ALA A 63 2.26 0.89 -7.03
C ALA A 63 3.75 1.10 -6.68
N VAL A 64 4.37 2.15 -7.20
CA VAL A 64 5.77 2.48 -6.89
C VAL A 64 5.93 2.79 -5.40
N GLY A 65 5.01 3.59 -4.84
CA GLY A 65 4.97 3.89 -3.41
C GLY A 65 4.84 2.63 -2.57
N ALA A 66 3.94 1.71 -2.91
CA ALA A 66 3.79 0.43 -2.22
C ALA A 66 5.11 -0.37 -2.21
N VAL A 67 5.82 -0.45 -3.34
CA VAL A 67 7.09 -1.18 -3.41
C VAL A 67 8.16 -0.53 -2.53
N VAL A 68 8.32 0.80 -2.62
CA VAL A 68 9.32 1.53 -1.82
C VAL A 68 9.01 1.42 -0.31
N ILE A 69 7.74 1.61 0.07
CA ILE A 69 7.27 1.49 1.45
C ILE A 69 7.51 0.07 1.98
N GLY A 70 7.18 -0.94 1.18
CA GLY A 70 7.35 -2.35 1.57
C GLY A 70 8.81 -2.72 1.76
N LEU A 71 9.70 -2.30 0.86
CA LEU A 71 11.14 -2.52 0.97
C LEU A 71 11.72 -1.84 2.21
N PHE A 72 11.33 -0.59 2.46
CA PHE A 72 11.81 0.16 3.62
C PHE A 72 11.28 -0.43 4.94
N ALA A 73 10.01 -0.85 4.96
CA ALA A 73 9.41 -1.52 6.10
C ALA A 73 10.08 -2.87 6.38
N TRP A 74 10.38 -3.65 5.34
CA TRP A 74 11.11 -4.91 5.48
C TRP A 74 12.52 -4.70 6.03
N TYR A 75 13.25 -3.72 5.51
CA TYR A 75 14.61 -3.41 5.97
C TYR A 75 14.65 -2.91 7.42
N SER A 76 13.65 -2.13 7.84
CA SER A 76 13.65 -1.45 9.15
C SER A 76 12.99 -2.25 10.26
N PHE A 77 11.90 -2.98 9.94
CA PHE A 77 11.07 -3.67 10.93
C PHE A 77 11.11 -5.20 10.77
N GLY A 78 11.77 -5.72 9.72
CA GLY A 78 11.80 -7.14 9.40
C GLY A 78 10.50 -7.64 8.76
N GLY A 79 10.47 -8.95 8.48
CA GLY A 79 9.34 -9.58 7.81
C GLY A 79 8.02 -9.53 8.62
N PRO A 80 6.88 -9.81 7.96
CA PRO A 80 5.57 -9.90 8.59
C PRO A 80 5.43 -10.98 9.66
N TRP A 81 6.41 -11.88 9.74
CA TRP A 81 6.53 -12.98 10.69
C TRP A 81 8.01 -13.10 11.08
#